data_AF-A0A965JN41-F1
#
_entry.id   AF-A0A965JN41-F1
#
_cell.length_a   1.000
_cell.length_b   1.000
_cell.length_c   1.000
_cell.angle_alpha   90.00
_cell.angle_beta   90.00
_cell.angle_gamma   90.00
#
_symmetry.space_group_name_H-M   'P 1'
#
loop_
_entity.id
_entity.type
_entity.pdbx_description
1 polymer ?
#
loop_
_entity_poly.entity_id
_entity_poly.type
_entity_poly.pdbx_seq_one_letter_code
_entity_poly.pdbx_strand_id
1 'polypeptide(L)'
;MIKYTLLALISGALSGFGSYLYASVYQELTVVDYSGFIPSSSIFISCFVGCILASAGHALFVKFLPKIGDIIFGFLFAIISFTSILGVFKATLPDSDDESFYYLIYGFAIPMHFFPFIVWNTIKPIFIRK
;
A
#
# COMPACT_ATOMS: atom_id res chain seq x y z
N MET A 1 13.18 -18.25 -4.03
CA MET A 1 13.36 -16.81 -4.30
C MET A 1 12.47 -16.33 -5.44
N ILE A 2 12.50 -16.93 -6.64
CA ILE A 2 11.70 -16.45 -7.79
C ILE A 2 10.20 -16.27 -7.53
N LYS A 3 9.58 -17.19 -6.76
CA LYS A 3 8.17 -17.10 -6.35
C LYS A 3 7.86 -15.82 -5.55
N TYR A 4 8.76 -15.44 -4.64
CA TYR A 4 8.61 -14.22 -3.83
C TYR A 4 8.82 -12.95 -4.66
N THR A 5 9.76 -12.98 -5.61
CA THR A 5 9.98 -11.86 -6.54
C THR A 5 8.75 -11.64 -7.43
N LEU A 6 8.19 -12.70 -8.01
CA LEU A 6 6.98 -12.61 -8.82
C LEU A 6 5.78 -12.14 -8.00
N LEU A 7 5.60 -12.66 -6.79
CA LEU A 7 4.57 -12.18 -5.85
C LEU A 7 4.73 -10.68 -5.58
N ALA A 8 5.95 -10.22 -5.25
CA ALA A 8 6.21 -8.80 -4.99
C ALA A 8 5.86 -7.90 -6.18
N LEU A 9 6.32 -8.28 -7.38
CA LEU A 9 6.11 -7.47 -8.59
C LEU A 9 4.64 -7.44 -9.00
N ILE A 10 3.96 -8.59 -9.01
CA ILE A 10 2.55 -8.68 -9.43
C ILE A 10 1.64 -8.00 -8.41
N SER A 11 1.85 -8.24 -7.12
CA SER A 11 1.09 -7.54 -6.08
C SER A 11 1.38 -6.05 -6.09
N GLY A 12 2.64 -5.62 -6.26
CA GLY A 12 2.98 -4.19 -6.37
C GLY A 12 2.29 -3.49 -7.54
N ALA A 13 2.29 -4.11 -8.71
CA ALA A 13 1.61 -3.58 -9.89
C ALA A 13 0.08 -3.49 -9.69
N LEU A 14 -0.54 -4.54 -9.16
CA LEU A 14 -1.99 -4.57 -8.92
C LEU A 14 -2.42 -3.62 -7.80
N SER A 15 -1.64 -3.50 -6.71
CA SER A 15 -1.89 -2.52 -5.66
C SER A 15 -1.72 -1.09 -6.16
N GLY A 16 -0.68 -0.82 -6.94
CA GLY A 16 -0.44 0.49 -7.55
C GLY A 16 -1.57 0.88 -8.49
N PHE A 17 -2.01 -0.05 -9.34
CA PHE A 17 -3.14 0.18 -10.24
C PHE A 17 -4.46 0.40 -9.48
N GLY A 18 -4.74 -0.40 -8.45
CA GLY A 18 -5.92 -0.20 -7.60
C GLY A 18 -5.91 1.15 -6.87
N SER A 19 -4.75 1.55 -6.34
CA SER A 19 -4.58 2.85 -5.67
C SER A 19 -4.72 4.01 -6.66
N TYR A 20 -4.16 3.88 -7.86
CA TYR A 20 -4.30 4.87 -8.92
C TYR A 20 -5.76 5.03 -9.35
N LEU A 21 -6.49 3.93 -9.59
CA LEU A 21 -7.92 4.01 -9.94
C LEU A 21 -8.73 4.68 -8.82
N TYR A 22 -8.46 4.33 -7.57
CA TYR A 22 -9.09 4.96 -6.42
C TYR A 22 -8.81 6.47 -6.41
N ALA A 23 -7.54 6.87 -6.53
CA ALA A 23 -7.11 8.26 -6.57
C ALA A 23 -7.79 9.04 -7.70
N SER A 24 -7.85 8.48 -8.90
CA SER A 24 -8.46 9.12 -10.06
C SER A 24 -9.96 9.36 -9.85
N VAL A 25 -10.71 8.34 -9.42
CA VAL A 25 -12.15 8.48 -9.16
C VAL A 25 -12.40 9.44 -7.99
N TYR A 26 -11.58 9.40 -6.94
CA TYR A 26 -11.74 10.28 -5.79
C TYR A 26 -11.55 11.76 -6.16
N GLN A 27 -10.50 12.08 -6.91
CA GLN A 27 -10.24 13.44 -7.39
C GLN A 27 -11.33 13.94 -8.34
N GLU A 28 -11.84 13.08 -9.22
CA GLU A 28 -12.97 13.41 -10.10
C GLU A 28 -14.24 13.76 -9.30
N LEU A 29 -14.56 12.97 -8.27
CA LEU A 29 -15.75 13.18 -7.43
C LEU A 29 -15.63 14.41 -6.53
N THR A 30 -14.43 14.71 -6.05
CA THR A 30 -14.19 15.82 -5.12
C THR A 30 -13.83 17.13 -5.81
N VAL A 31 -13.45 17.06 -7.09
CA VAL A 31 -12.94 18.21 -7.87
C VAL A 31 -11.70 18.83 -7.22
N VAL A 32 -10.93 18.03 -6.47
CA VAL A 32 -9.66 18.44 -5.83
C VAL A 32 -8.50 17.70 -6.48
N ASP A 33 -7.45 18.44 -6.85
CA ASP A 33 -6.24 17.88 -7.47
C ASP A 33 -5.11 17.72 -6.45
N TYR A 34 -4.72 16.47 -6.19
CA TYR A 34 -3.57 16.11 -5.37
C TYR A 34 -2.35 15.71 -6.20
N SER A 35 -2.41 15.71 -7.54
CA SER A 35 -1.34 15.18 -8.41
C SER A 35 0.01 15.89 -8.25
N GLY A 36 -0.01 17.18 -7.87
CA GLY A 36 1.19 17.94 -7.53
C GLY A 36 1.83 17.56 -6.19
N PHE A 37 1.05 17.02 -5.26
CA PHE A 37 1.51 16.62 -3.93
C PHE A 37 1.78 15.11 -3.82
N ILE A 38 0.86 14.29 -4.35
CA ILE A 38 0.92 12.83 -4.40
C ILE A 38 0.85 12.42 -5.88
N PRO A 39 1.96 12.48 -6.63
CA PRO A 39 1.97 12.12 -8.04
C PRO A 39 1.73 10.62 -8.22
N SER A 40 1.12 10.23 -9.34
CA SER A 40 0.83 8.81 -9.66
C SER A 40 2.07 7.92 -9.58
N SER A 41 3.25 8.44 -9.95
CA SER A 41 4.52 7.72 -9.81
C SER A 41 4.81 7.32 -8.36
N SER A 42 4.55 8.21 -7.40
CA SER A 42 4.75 7.93 -5.96
C SER A 42 3.78 6.86 -5.45
N ILE A 43 2.55 6.83 -5.96
CA ILE A 43 1.55 5.79 -5.65
C ILE A 43 2.05 4.42 -6.08
N PHE A 44 2.52 4.30 -7.32
CA PHE A 44 3.07 3.02 -7.82
C PHE A 44 4.34 2.62 -7.07
N ILE A 45 5.30 3.54 -6.92
CA ILE A 45 6.57 3.26 -6.24
C ILE A 45 6.33 2.79 -4.80
N SER A 46 5.46 3.47 -4.05
CA SER A 46 5.12 3.08 -2.67
C SER A 46 4.47 1.71 -2.61
N CYS A 47 3.57 1.37 -3.54
CA CYS A 47 2.98 0.03 -3.65
C CYS A 47 4.02 -1.06 -3.96
N PHE A 48 4.93 -0.82 -4.90
CA PHE A 48 6.02 -1.75 -5.20
C PHE A 48 6.93 -1.95 -3.99
N VAL A 49 7.37 -0.86 -3.35
CA VAL A 49 8.22 -0.93 -2.16
C VAL A 49 7.51 -1.71 -1.04
N GLY A 50 6.24 -1.41 -0.78
CA GLY A 50 5.43 -2.11 0.22
C GLY A 50 5.34 -3.62 -0.05
N CYS A 51 5.04 -4.01 -1.29
CA CYS A 51 4.94 -5.43 -1.68
C CYS A 51 6.29 -6.15 -1.71
N ILE A 52 7.38 -5.47 -2.07
CA ILE A 52 8.75 -6.02 -2.00
C ILE A 52 9.14 -6.27 -0.55
N LEU A 53 8.95 -5.28 0.33
CA LEU A 53 9.23 -5.41 1.76
C LEU A 53 8.36 -6.49 2.40
N ALA A 54 7.08 -6.61 2.01
CA ALA A 54 6.20 -7.66 2.47
C ALA A 54 6.70 -9.06 2.06
N SER A 55 7.06 -9.25 0.79
CA SER A 55 7.61 -10.53 0.30
C SER A 55 8.94 -10.88 0.99
N ALA A 56 9.84 -9.91 1.19
CA ALA A 56 11.10 -10.13 1.88
C ALA A 56 10.90 -10.46 3.36
N GLY A 57 10.05 -9.70 4.05
CA GLY A 57 9.68 -9.93 5.44
C GLY A 57 9.04 -11.30 5.64
N HIS A 58 8.06 -11.65 4.81
CA HIS A 58 7.42 -12.96 4.87
C HIS A 58 8.40 -14.11 4.68
N ALA A 59 9.29 -14.01 3.69
CA ALA A 59 10.33 -15.01 3.46
C ALA A 59 11.23 -15.21 4.69
N LEU A 60 11.58 -14.12 5.38
CA LEU A 60 12.38 -14.14 6.60
C LEU A 60 11.62 -14.82 7.75
N PHE A 61 10.37 -14.42 7.99
CA PHE A 61 9.54 -14.97 9.07
C PHE A 61 9.27 -16.46 8.89
N VAL A 62 8.95 -16.91 7.68
CA VAL A 62 8.73 -18.34 7.42
C VAL A 62 10.03 -19.14 7.50
N LYS A 63 11.19 -18.54 7.15
CA LYS A 63 12.50 -19.18 7.29
C LYS A 63 12.87 -19.44 8.75
N PHE A 64 12.66 -18.47 9.65
CA PHE A 64 13.04 -18.60 11.06
C PHE A 64 11.95 -19.19 11.95
N LEU A 65 10.68 -19.04 11.59
CA LEU A 65 9.52 -19.53 12.35
C LEU A 65 8.61 -20.36 11.43
N PRO A 66 9.03 -21.54 10.95
CA PRO A 66 8.30 -22.27 9.90
C PRO A 66 6.85 -22.62 10.26
N LYS A 67 6.57 -22.89 11.55
CA LYS A 67 5.22 -23.26 12.03
C LYS A 67 4.27 -22.05 12.13
N ILE A 68 4.74 -20.94 12.70
CA ILE A 68 3.88 -19.80 13.11
C ILE A 68 4.18 -18.48 12.36
N GLY A 69 5.26 -18.44 11.59
CA GLY A 69 5.78 -17.22 10.94
C GLY A 69 4.82 -16.60 9.93
N ASP A 70 3.95 -17.40 9.31
CA ASP A 70 2.92 -16.89 8.40
C ASP A 70 1.87 -16.04 9.14
N ILE A 71 1.42 -16.53 10.31
CA ILE A 71 0.45 -15.83 11.16
C ILE A 71 1.07 -14.57 11.76
N ILE A 72 2.28 -14.70 12.34
CA ILE A 72 2.98 -13.56 12.95
C ILE A 72 3.23 -12.47 11.90
N PHE A 73 3.70 -12.84 10.71
CA PHE A 73 3.90 -11.89 9.63
C PHE A 73 2.59 -11.23 9.20
N GLY A 74 1.50 -11.99 9.05
CA GLY A 74 0.19 -11.42 8.70
C GLY A 74 -0.29 -10.36 9.70
N PHE A 75 -0.15 -10.63 11.00
CA PHE A 75 -0.46 -9.65 12.05
C PHE A 75 0.45 -8.42 11.97
N LEU A 76 1.77 -8.61 11.83
CA LEU A 76 2.71 -7.50 11.72
C LEU A 76 2.43 -6.65 10.48
N PHE A 77 2.14 -7.27 9.34
CA PHE A 77 1.85 -6.54 8.11
C PHE A 77 0.55 -5.75 8.24
N ALA A 78 -0.49 -6.31 8.87
CA ALA A 78 -1.72 -5.58 9.16
C ALA A 78 -1.45 -4.35 10.06
N ILE A 79 -0.66 -4.52 11.13
CA ILE A 79 -0.28 -3.42 12.04
C ILE A 79 0.53 -2.35 11.30
N ILE A 80 1.49 -2.74 10.46
CA ILE A 80 2.31 -1.80 9.70
C ILE A 80 1.45 -1.03 8.70
N SER A 81 0.56 -1.70 7.97
CA SER A 81 -0.37 -1.03 7.05
C SER A 81 -1.29 -0.07 7.77
N PHE A 82 -1.87 -0.47 8.91
CA PHE A 82 -2.68 0.43 9.71
C PHE A 82 -1.87 1.60 10.26
N THR A 83 -0.67 1.36 10.79
CA THR A 83 0.19 2.42 11.35
C THR A 83 0.67 3.39 10.26
N SER A 84 0.81 2.94 9.01
CA SER A 84 1.25 3.78 7.91
C SER A 84 0.29 4.93 7.61
N ILE A 85 -1.00 4.83 7.98
CA ILE A 85 -1.97 5.92 7.84
C ILE A 85 -1.63 7.11 8.75
N LEU A 86 -0.89 6.88 9.84
CA LEU A 86 -0.38 7.96 10.71
C LEU A 86 0.56 8.89 9.95
N GLY A 87 1.18 8.42 8.86
CA GLY A 87 1.94 9.25 7.95
C GLY A 87 1.09 10.32 7.26
N VAL A 88 -0.16 9.99 6.91
CA VAL A 88 -1.09 10.95 6.29
C VAL A 88 -1.43 12.07 7.27
N PHE A 89 -1.74 11.73 8.53
CA PHE A 89 -2.05 12.72 9.57
C PHE A 89 -0.87 13.62 9.94
N LYS A 90 0.36 13.20 9.67
CA LYS A 90 1.58 13.95 9.97
C LYS A 90 2.17 14.66 8.74
N ALA A 91 1.58 14.47 7.57
CA ALA A 91 2.09 15.05 6.34
C ALA A 91 2.03 16.58 6.41
N THR A 92 3.12 17.23 6.03
CA THR A 92 3.12 18.69 5.82
C THR A 92 2.45 18.96 4.48
N LEU A 93 1.28 19.58 4.52
CA LEU A 93 0.50 19.89 3.33
C LEU A 93 1.03 21.18 2.69
N PRO A 94 1.08 21.26 1.35
CA PRO A 94 1.37 22.51 0.65
C PRO A 94 0.25 23.52 0.88
N ASP A 95 0.59 24.80 0.73
CA ASP A 95 -0.41 25.86 0.70
C ASP A 95 -1.35 25.66 -0.49
N SER A 96 -2.64 25.79 -0.25
CA SER A 96 -3.72 25.68 -1.22
C SER A 96 -4.78 26.74 -0.95
N ASP A 97 -5.26 27.38 -2.02
CA ASP A 97 -6.39 28.32 -2.00
C ASP A 97 -7.75 27.61 -1.84
N ASP A 98 -7.78 26.28 -2.02
CA ASP A 98 -8.97 25.46 -1.80
C ASP A 98 -8.92 24.82 -0.40
N GLU A 99 -9.78 25.30 0.52
CA GLU A 99 -9.89 24.73 1.87
C GLU A 99 -10.21 23.23 1.84
N SER A 100 -10.88 22.75 0.80
CA SER A 100 -11.24 21.33 0.58
C SER A 100 -10.04 20.41 0.49
N PHE A 101 -8.91 20.95 0.05
CA PHE A 101 -7.64 20.25 -0.01
C PHE A 101 -7.22 19.68 1.35
N TYR A 102 -7.43 20.42 2.44
CA TYR A 102 -6.89 20.04 3.75
C TYR A 102 -7.71 18.95 4.46
N TYR A 103 -9.01 18.86 4.19
CA TYR A 103 -9.88 17.88 4.85
C TYR A 103 -10.21 16.66 3.98
N LEU A 104 -10.18 16.77 2.64
CA LEU A 104 -10.44 15.63 1.76
C LEU A 104 -9.20 14.72 1.55
N ILE A 105 -8.00 15.20 1.88
CA ILE A 105 -6.78 14.41 1.70
C ILE A 105 -6.77 13.11 2.51
N TYR A 106 -7.44 13.09 3.66
CA TYR A 106 -7.55 11.88 4.48
C TYR A 106 -8.36 10.81 3.76
N GLY A 107 -9.46 11.19 3.11
CA GLY A 107 -10.25 10.30 2.28
C GLY A 107 -9.47 9.83 1.05
N PHE A 108 -8.67 10.72 0.44
CA PHE A 108 -7.82 10.39 -0.69
C PHE A 108 -6.70 9.40 -0.35
N ALA A 109 -5.91 9.69 0.69
CA ALA A 109 -4.66 8.96 0.95
C ALA A 109 -4.86 7.71 1.80
N ILE A 110 -5.67 7.75 2.86
CA ILE A 110 -5.77 6.65 3.85
C ILE A 110 -6.14 5.30 3.20
N PRO A 111 -7.15 5.22 2.30
CA PRO A 111 -7.51 3.95 1.66
C PRO A 111 -6.36 3.35 0.83
N MET A 112 -5.54 4.19 0.20
CA MET A 112 -4.41 3.74 -0.63
C MET A 112 -3.38 2.92 0.16
N HIS A 113 -3.19 3.21 1.46
CA HIS A 113 -2.24 2.50 2.33
C HIS A 113 -2.60 1.01 2.57
N PHE A 114 -3.86 0.62 2.35
CA PHE A 114 -4.31 -0.76 2.56
C PHE A 114 -4.18 -1.64 1.31
N PHE A 115 -4.03 -1.08 0.11
CA PHE A 115 -3.94 -1.87 -1.13
C PHE A 115 -2.76 -2.84 -1.14
N PRO A 116 -1.54 -2.47 -0.71
CA PRO A 116 -0.43 -3.43 -0.62
C PRO A 116 -0.78 -4.64 0.25
N PHE A 117 -1.38 -4.41 1.43
CA PHE A 117 -1.76 -5.48 2.34
C PHE A 117 -2.85 -6.39 1.77
N ILE A 118 -3.92 -5.80 1.24
CA ILE A 118 -5.08 -6.55 0.72
C ILE A 118 -4.63 -7.40 -0.47
N VAL A 119 -4.01 -6.78 -1.48
CA VAL A 119 -3.63 -7.45 -2.73
C VAL A 119 -2.55 -8.50 -2.47
N TRP A 120 -1.52 -8.18 -1.68
CA TRP A 120 -0.45 -9.13 -1.40
C TRP A 120 -0.97 -10.37 -0.67
N ASN A 121 -1.82 -10.21 0.37
CA ASN A 121 -2.40 -11.36 1.07
C ASN A 121 -3.37 -12.17 0.20
N THR A 122 -4.09 -11.50 -0.70
CA THR A 122 -5.01 -12.16 -1.65
C THR A 122 -4.27 -13.02 -2.66
N ILE A 123 -3.13 -12.55 -3.16
CA ILE A 123 -2.37 -13.21 -4.24
C ILE A 123 -1.33 -14.18 -3.70
N LYS A 124 -0.86 -14.01 -2.46
CA LYS A 124 0.13 -14.88 -1.80
C LYS A 124 -0.14 -16.38 -2.03
N PRO A 125 -1.36 -16.93 -1.85
CA PRO A 125 -1.62 -18.37 -2.00
C PRO A 125 -1.34 -18.93 -3.40
N ILE A 126 -1.33 -18.09 -4.44
CA ILE A 126 -1.03 -18.48 -5.82
C ILE A 126 0.46 -18.82 -5.97
N PHE A 127 1.33 -18.08 -5.28
CA PHE A 127 2.80 -18.22 -5.40
C PHE A 127 3.38 -19.08 -4.29
N ILE A 128 2.90 -18.90 -3.07
CA ILE A 128 3.40 -19.52 -1.85
C ILE A 128 2.24 -20.27 -1.21
N ARG A 129 2.12 -21.54 -1.56
CA ARG A 129 1.28 -22.48 -0.82
C ARG A 129 2.00 -22.85 0.47
N LYS A 130 1.37 -22.54 1.61
CA LYS A 130 1.46 -23.41 2.78
C LYS A 130 0.34 -24.44 2.66
#